data_AF-Q9L1Q2-F1
#
_entry.id   AF-Q9L1Q2-F1
#
_cell.length_a   1.000
_cell.length_b   1.000
_cell.length_c   1.000
_cell.angle_alpha   90.00
_cell.angle_beta   90.00
_cell.angle_gamma   90.00
#
_symmetry.space_group_name_H-M   'P 1'
#
loop_
_entity.id
_entity.type
_entity.pdbx_description
1 polymer ?
#
loop_
_entity_poly.entity_id
_entity_poly.type
_entity_poly.pdbx_seq_one_letter_code
_entity_poly.pdbx_strand_id
1 'polypeptide(L)'
;MNRASCTTLRNDAGRHPNGRRKALDLKPQISSPTSNVTPIKRNSPGVPTHWAVEHACSHRVDHDLSNRPADKRAGFARWLASKDCTGCWKAARDTDSASKEEWLATKRAAEQEAAAAWATQFDMPPLEGPAKTLDWGERSRHQLMTAAHTMLVVEGAWDEADWAELEEKARSITRASWWIDQRDAEGTDLLELLEAAGEDDHGTENPFR
;
A
#
# COMPACT_ATOMS: atom_id res chain seq x y z
N MET A 1 -25.30 55.17 -2.13
CA MET A 1 -26.20 54.72 -3.21
C MET A 1 -26.64 53.27 -2.93
N ASN A 2 -27.96 53.03 -2.91
CA ASN A 2 -28.79 51.79 -2.88
C ASN A 2 -28.26 50.57 -2.09
N ARG A 3 -28.84 50.02 -1.00
CA ARG A 3 -30.18 49.93 -0.36
C ARG A 3 -31.33 49.23 -1.15
N ALA A 4 -31.90 48.23 -0.45
CA ALA A 4 -33.27 47.65 -0.50
C ALA A 4 -33.58 46.65 -1.64
N SER A 5 -34.37 45.57 -1.50
CA SER A 5 -35.17 44.95 -0.42
C SER A 5 -35.64 43.56 -0.91
N CYS A 6 -35.66 42.51 -0.08
CA CYS A 6 -36.84 41.89 0.58
C CYS A 6 -38.04 41.55 -0.33
N THR A 7 -38.51 40.29 -0.34
CA THR A 7 -39.92 39.91 -0.09
C THR A 7 -40.05 38.38 0.12
N THR A 8 -40.49 37.99 1.31
CA THR A 8 -41.09 36.70 1.66
C THR A 8 -42.57 36.73 1.32
N LEU A 9 -43.17 35.65 0.83
CA LEU A 9 -44.59 35.36 1.09
C LEU A 9 -44.88 33.85 0.99
N ARG A 10 -45.71 33.40 1.93
CA ARG A 10 -46.08 32.04 2.31
C ARG A 10 -47.57 31.83 2.00
N ASN A 11 -48.00 30.57 1.94
CA ASN A 11 -49.38 30.04 2.01
C ASN A 11 -50.18 30.09 0.68
N ASP A 12 -51.10 29.17 0.34
CA ASP A 12 -51.88 28.21 1.13
C ASP A 12 -52.46 27.08 0.23
N ALA A 13 -53.07 26.10 0.90
CA ALA A 13 -53.56 24.80 0.45
C ALA A 13 -54.68 24.75 -0.62
N GLY A 14 -54.79 23.59 -1.30
CA GLY A 14 -55.90 23.26 -2.21
C GLY A 14 -56.06 21.76 -2.54
N ARG A 15 -56.68 21.01 -1.62
CA ARG A 15 -57.70 19.93 -1.80
C ARG A 15 -57.69 19.03 -3.07
N HIS A 16 -57.52 17.72 -2.87
CA HIS A 16 -57.87 16.59 -3.78
C HIS A 16 -59.39 16.47 -4.07
N PRO A 17 -59.84 15.87 -5.20
CA PRO A 17 -60.13 14.42 -5.22
C PRO A 17 -59.96 13.66 -6.56
N ASN A 18 -59.63 12.36 -6.42
CA ASN A 18 -59.94 11.17 -7.24
C ASN A 18 -60.11 11.25 -8.77
N GLY A 19 -59.19 10.58 -9.49
CA GLY A 19 -59.34 10.15 -10.89
C GLY A 19 -58.81 8.73 -11.09
N ARG A 20 -59.69 7.83 -11.52
CA ARG A 20 -59.51 6.39 -11.74
C ARG A 20 -58.24 6.03 -12.54
N ARG A 21 -57.41 5.10 -12.04
CA ARG A 21 -56.34 4.47 -12.86
C ARG A 21 -56.94 3.35 -13.70
N LYS A 22 -56.88 3.54 -15.02
CA LYS A 22 -57.17 2.54 -16.05
C LYS A 22 -56.23 1.35 -15.90
N ALA A 23 -56.76 0.15 -16.14
CA ALA A 23 -55.98 -1.09 -16.25
C ALA A 23 -54.89 -0.90 -17.32
N LEU A 24 -53.62 -1.05 -16.91
CA LEU A 24 -52.50 -1.09 -17.83
C LEU A 24 -52.37 -2.52 -18.37
N ASP A 25 -52.63 -2.58 -19.67
CA ASP A 25 -52.35 -3.66 -20.60
C ASP A 25 -50.94 -4.26 -20.37
N LEU A 26 -50.90 -5.51 -19.91
CA LEU A 26 -49.68 -6.25 -19.64
C LEU A 26 -49.13 -6.79 -20.97
N LYS A 27 -48.34 -5.98 -21.66
CA LYS A 27 -47.59 -6.44 -22.84
C LYS A 27 -46.50 -7.44 -22.41
N PRO A 28 -46.38 -8.61 -23.07
CA PRO A 28 -45.38 -9.60 -22.74
C PRO A 28 -43.99 -9.06 -23.10
N GLN A 29 -43.10 -9.00 -22.10
CA GLN A 29 -41.70 -8.69 -22.30
C GLN A 29 -41.05 -9.84 -23.09
N ILE A 30 -40.60 -9.55 -24.30
CA ILE A 30 -39.82 -10.45 -25.15
C ILE A 30 -38.44 -10.59 -24.49
N SER A 31 -38.10 -11.82 -24.14
CA SER A 31 -36.82 -12.24 -23.57
C SER A 31 -35.63 -12.03 -24.51
N SER A 32 -34.56 -11.37 -24.03
CA SER A 32 -33.16 -11.83 -24.06
C SER A 32 -32.20 -10.76 -23.52
N PRO A 33 -31.24 -11.15 -22.69
CA PRO A 33 -29.86 -11.05 -23.15
C PRO A 33 -29.21 -12.44 -23.12
N THR A 34 -28.39 -12.73 -24.13
CA THR A 34 -27.52 -13.91 -24.20
C THR A 34 -26.80 -14.04 -22.85
N SER A 35 -27.01 -15.14 -22.14
CA SER A 35 -26.40 -15.31 -20.81
C SER A 35 -24.88 -15.41 -20.98
N ASN A 36 -24.12 -14.49 -20.35
CA ASN A 36 -22.64 -14.53 -20.28
C ASN A 36 -22.10 -15.78 -19.57
N VAL A 37 -22.99 -16.65 -19.10
CA VAL A 37 -22.72 -17.94 -18.50
C VAL A 37 -23.50 -18.99 -19.28
N THR A 38 -22.79 -19.86 -20.00
CA THR A 38 -23.41 -20.93 -20.76
C THR A 38 -22.98 -22.28 -20.17
N PRO A 39 -23.92 -23.11 -19.64
CA PRO A 39 -23.58 -24.48 -19.32
C PRO A 39 -23.17 -25.22 -20.59
N ILE A 40 -22.02 -25.90 -20.54
CA ILE A 40 -21.55 -26.65 -21.70
C ILE A 40 -22.47 -27.86 -21.90
N LYS A 41 -23.03 -28.00 -23.10
CA LYS A 41 -24.04 -29.00 -23.42
C LYS A 41 -23.50 -30.40 -23.14
N ARG A 42 -24.27 -31.22 -22.41
CA ARG A 42 -23.95 -32.62 -22.13
C ARG A 42 -25.03 -33.53 -22.70
N ASN A 43 -24.64 -34.75 -23.05
CA ASN A 43 -25.51 -35.78 -23.62
C ASN A 43 -26.26 -36.61 -22.55
N SER A 44 -26.23 -36.20 -21.27
CA SER A 44 -26.75 -36.98 -20.14
C SER A 44 -27.59 -36.13 -19.17
N PRO A 45 -28.63 -36.71 -18.54
CA PRO A 45 -29.48 -36.00 -17.57
C PRO A 45 -28.72 -35.65 -16.29
N GLY A 46 -28.92 -34.44 -15.77
CA GLY A 46 -28.34 -33.94 -14.51
C GLY A 46 -27.91 -32.47 -14.57
N VAL A 47 -27.67 -31.86 -13.39
CA VAL A 47 -27.18 -30.47 -13.29
C VAL A 47 -25.79 -30.37 -13.93
N PRO A 48 -25.51 -29.40 -14.83
CA PRO A 48 -24.20 -29.18 -15.46
C PRO A 48 -23.02 -29.25 -14.47
N THR A 49 -21.81 -29.58 -14.93
CA THR A 49 -20.57 -29.43 -14.14
C THR A 49 -19.56 -28.53 -14.84
N HIS A 50 -19.69 -28.34 -16.15
CA HIS A 50 -18.81 -27.47 -16.93
C HIS A 50 -19.59 -26.25 -17.42
N TRP A 51 -19.02 -25.07 -17.23
CA TRP A 51 -19.60 -23.80 -17.68
C TRP A 51 -18.58 -23.01 -18.47
N ALA A 52 -18.98 -22.57 -19.65
CA ALA A 52 -18.26 -21.54 -20.37
C ALA A 52 -18.72 -20.19 -19.82
N VAL A 53 -17.81 -19.45 -19.19
CA VAL A 53 -18.08 -18.17 -18.55
C VAL A 53 -17.33 -17.09 -19.29
N GLU A 54 -18.05 -16.08 -19.76
CA GLU A 54 -17.46 -14.81 -20.19
C GLU A 54 -17.27 -13.92 -18.96
N HIS A 55 -16.01 -13.63 -18.65
CA HIS A 55 -15.59 -12.82 -17.51
C HIS A 55 -15.81 -11.33 -17.76
N ALA A 56 -15.71 -10.51 -16.71
CA ALA A 56 -15.79 -9.04 -16.82
C ALA A 56 -14.70 -8.47 -17.75
N CYS A 57 -13.53 -9.12 -17.81
CA CYS A 57 -12.45 -8.82 -18.74
C CYS A 57 -12.70 -9.32 -20.19
N SER A 58 -13.93 -9.72 -20.54
CA SER A 58 -14.36 -10.28 -21.84
C SER A 58 -13.74 -11.62 -22.26
N HIS A 59 -12.86 -12.21 -21.45
CA HIS A 59 -12.31 -13.53 -21.72
C HIS A 59 -13.32 -14.62 -21.41
N ARG A 60 -13.47 -15.56 -22.34
CA ARG A 60 -14.27 -16.76 -22.15
C ARG A 60 -13.40 -17.90 -21.63
N VAL A 61 -13.78 -18.46 -20.48
CA VAL A 61 -13.06 -19.55 -19.83
C VAL A 61 -14.03 -20.67 -19.49
N ASP A 62 -13.62 -21.91 -19.78
CA ASP A 62 -14.35 -23.12 -19.41
C ASP A 62 -13.95 -23.53 -17.99
N HIS A 63 -14.91 -23.51 -17.07
CA HIS A 63 -14.74 -23.89 -15.67
C HIS A 63 -15.37 -25.24 -15.39
N ASP A 64 -14.59 -26.17 -14.82
CA ASP A 64 -15.13 -27.38 -14.19
C ASP A 64 -15.50 -27.09 -12.72
N LEU A 65 -16.79 -27.18 -12.42
CA LEU A 65 -17.36 -27.03 -11.09
C LEU A 65 -17.91 -28.37 -10.55
N SER A 66 -17.42 -29.51 -11.05
CA SER A 66 -17.72 -30.86 -10.55
C SER A 66 -17.54 -30.98 -9.03
N ASN A 67 -16.48 -30.37 -8.51
CA ASN A 67 -16.13 -30.31 -7.08
C ASN A 67 -17.05 -29.41 -6.23
N ARG A 68 -17.99 -28.67 -6.85
CA ARG A 68 -18.97 -27.85 -6.12
C ARG A 68 -20.30 -28.59 -5.98
N PRO A 69 -21.04 -28.40 -4.86
CA PRO A 69 -22.41 -28.90 -4.71
C PRO A 69 -23.31 -28.42 -5.85
N ALA A 70 -24.16 -29.33 -6.37
CA ALA A 70 -24.93 -29.11 -7.60
C ALA A 70 -25.80 -27.84 -7.57
N ASP A 71 -26.40 -27.54 -6.42
CA ASP A 71 -27.23 -26.34 -6.18
C ASP A 71 -26.44 -25.02 -6.26
N LYS A 72 -25.14 -25.04 -5.98
CA LYS A 72 -24.29 -23.84 -5.95
C LYS A 72 -23.64 -23.50 -7.29
N ARG A 73 -23.56 -24.46 -8.22
CA ARG A 73 -22.70 -24.32 -9.41
C ARG A 73 -23.13 -23.19 -10.35
N ALA A 74 -24.43 -23.07 -10.66
CA ALA A 74 -24.94 -22.00 -11.50
C ALA A 74 -24.82 -20.61 -10.84
N GLY A 75 -24.94 -20.54 -9.50
CA GLY A 75 -24.69 -19.32 -8.74
C GLY A 75 -23.22 -18.90 -8.82
N PHE A 76 -22.31 -19.85 -8.65
CA PHE A 76 -20.88 -19.60 -8.72
C PHE A 76 -20.43 -19.20 -10.13
N ALA A 77 -20.96 -19.83 -11.18
CA ALA A 77 -20.67 -19.45 -12.56
C ALA A 77 -21.12 -17.99 -12.87
N ARG A 78 -22.27 -17.54 -12.33
CA ARG A 78 -22.69 -16.13 -12.41
C ARG A 78 -21.76 -15.18 -11.65
N TRP A 79 -21.25 -15.61 -10.50
CA TRP A 79 -20.26 -14.82 -9.76
C TRP A 79 -18.92 -14.73 -10.52
N LEU A 80 -18.48 -15.81 -11.17
CA LEU A 80 -17.27 -15.77 -12.00
C LEU A 80 -17.39 -14.76 -13.16
N ALA A 81 -18.58 -14.63 -13.76
CA ALA A 81 -18.82 -13.66 -14.84
C ALA A 81 -18.66 -12.19 -14.39
N SER A 82 -18.80 -11.89 -13.09
CA SER A 82 -18.58 -10.54 -12.55
C SER A 82 -17.13 -10.29 -12.12
N LYS A 83 -16.24 -11.27 -12.30
CA LYS A 83 -14.82 -11.17 -11.98
C LYS A 83 -13.98 -11.24 -13.25
N ASP A 84 -12.80 -10.65 -13.19
CA ASP A 84 -11.77 -10.88 -14.21
C ASP A 84 -11.32 -12.34 -14.17
N CYS A 85 -10.90 -12.87 -15.32
CA CYS A 85 -10.28 -14.18 -15.35
C CYS A 85 -8.94 -14.15 -14.59
N THR A 86 -8.48 -15.32 -14.14
CA THR A 86 -7.22 -15.44 -13.38
C THR A 86 -6.01 -14.88 -14.13
N GLY A 87 -5.99 -15.01 -15.46
CA GLY A 87 -4.95 -14.43 -16.32
C GLY A 87 -4.93 -12.90 -16.28
N CYS A 88 -6.09 -12.25 -16.43
CA CYS A 88 -6.20 -10.78 -16.35
C CYS A 88 -5.92 -10.25 -14.95
N TRP A 89 -6.45 -10.92 -13.91
CA TRP A 89 -6.16 -10.55 -12.53
C TRP A 89 -4.67 -10.62 -12.22
N LYS A 90 -3.99 -11.69 -12.66
CA LYS A 90 -2.55 -11.85 -12.48
C LYS A 90 -1.77 -10.80 -13.28
N ALA A 91 -2.11 -10.57 -14.55
CA ALA A 91 -1.43 -9.57 -15.38
C ALA A 91 -1.56 -8.15 -14.82
N ALA A 92 -2.75 -7.78 -14.33
CA ALA A 92 -2.98 -6.50 -13.67
C ALA A 92 -2.12 -6.36 -12.40
N ARG A 93 -2.03 -7.43 -11.60
CA ARG A 93 -1.21 -7.46 -10.39
C ARG A 93 0.30 -7.42 -10.69
N ASP A 94 0.76 -8.15 -11.69
CA ASP A 94 2.18 -8.20 -12.08
C ASP A 94 2.65 -6.84 -12.63
N THR A 95 1.77 -6.11 -13.34
CA THR A 95 2.05 -4.75 -13.82
C THR A 95 2.15 -3.75 -12.66
N ASP A 96 1.25 -3.85 -11.69
CA ASP A 96 1.28 -3.04 -10.46
C ASP A 96 2.54 -3.33 -9.63
N SER A 97 2.97 -4.59 -9.54
CA SER A 97 4.21 -4.94 -8.83
C SER A 97 5.47 -4.43 -9.52
N ALA A 98 5.57 -4.52 -10.85
CA ALA A 98 6.75 -4.05 -11.58
C ALA A 98 6.97 -2.54 -11.39
N SER A 99 5.91 -1.75 -11.55
CA SER A 99 5.97 -0.30 -11.34
C SER A 99 6.30 0.08 -9.88
N LYS A 100 5.76 -0.69 -8.92
CA LYS A 100 6.08 -0.51 -7.50
C LYS A 100 7.52 -0.88 -7.17
N GLU A 101 8.06 -1.94 -7.74
CA GLU A 101 9.45 -2.38 -7.54
C GLU A 101 10.44 -1.35 -8.07
N GLU A 102 10.20 -0.82 -9.27
CA GLU A 102 11.02 0.23 -9.88
C GLU A 102 10.97 1.54 -9.07
N TRP A 103 9.77 1.91 -8.61
CA TRP A 103 9.60 3.06 -7.72
C TRP A 103 10.35 2.87 -6.39
N LEU A 104 10.26 1.70 -5.76
CA LEU A 104 10.97 1.39 -4.53
C LEU A 104 12.49 1.37 -4.72
N ALA A 105 12.99 0.85 -5.85
CA ALA A 105 14.41 0.85 -6.18
C ALA A 105 14.94 2.28 -6.34
N THR A 106 14.22 3.12 -7.08
CA THR A 106 14.54 4.54 -7.27
C THR A 106 14.55 5.28 -5.93
N LYS A 107 13.52 5.06 -5.10
CA LYS A 107 13.43 5.67 -3.78
C LYS A 107 14.61 5.27 -2.88
N ARG A 108 14.94 3.98 -2.81
CA ARG A 108 16.06 3.49 -2.00
C ARG A 108 17.41 4.00 -2.50
N ALA A 109 17.59 4.13 -3.82
CA ALA A 109 18.80 4.71 -4.39
C ALA A 109 18.97 6.18 -3.99
N ALA A 110 17.89 6.97 -4.03
CA ALA A 110 17.91 8.37 -3.58
C ALA A 110 18.17 8.49 -2.06
N GLU A 111 17.56 7.63 -1.23
CA GLU A 111 17.83 7.59 0.21
C GLU A 111 19.29 7.22 0.51
N GLN A 112 19.86 6.30 -0.28
CA GLN A 112 21.26 5.87 -0.16
C GLN A 112 22.23 6.99 -0.56
N GLU A 113 21.97 7.67 -1.67
CA GLU A 113 22.78 8.82 -2.10
C GLU A 113 22.77 9.93 -1.05
N ALA A 114 21.61 10.24 -0.48
CA ALA A 114 21.50 11.21 0.61
C ALA A 114 22.28 10.76 1.86
N ALA A 115 22.19 9.48 2.23
CA ALA A 115 22.95 8.94 3.36
C ALA A 115 24.47 9.01 3.14
N ALA A 116 24.94 8.72 1.92
CA ALA A 116 26.36 8.80 1.58
C ALA A 116 26.88 10.25 1.55
N ALA A 117 26.09 11.17 1.00
CA ALA A 117 26.42 12.60 0.98
C ALA A 117 26.49 13.17 2.40
N TRP A 118 25.50 12.85 3.24
CA TRP A 118 25.49 13.21 4.67
C TRP A 118 26.68 12.60 5.40
N ALA A 119 26.96 11.31 5.21
CA ALA A 119 28.09 10.66 5.86
C ALA A 119 29.44 11.32 5.51
N THR A 120 29.59 11.75 4.25
CA THR A 120 30.78 12.50 3.80
C THR A 120 30.82 13.89 4.42
N GLN A 121 29.69 14.59 4.51
CA GLN A 121 29.61 15.95 5.06
C GLN A 121 29.96 16.00 6.55
N PHE A 122 29.58 14.98 7.32
CA PHE A 122 29.72 14.94 8.78
C PHE A 122 30.83 13.97 9.24
N ASP A 123 31.71 13.55 8.33
CA ASP A 123 32.84 12.64 8.56
C ASP A 123 32.45 11.37 9.32
N MET A 124 31.32 10.76 8.92
CA MET A 124 30.79 9.56 9.54
C MET A 124 31.59 8.34 9.07
N PRO A 125 32.16 7.53 9.98
CA PRO A 125 32.93 6.35 9.60
C PRO A 125 32.10 5.34 8.79
N PRO A 126 32.72 4.57 7.88
CA PRO A 126 32.05 3.49 7.18
C PRO A 126 31.56 2.44 8.17
N LEU A 127 30.38 1.86 7.91
CA LEU A 127 29.85 0.82 8.77
C LEU A 127 30.49 -0.55 8.49
N GLU A 128 30.54 -1.38 9.52
CA GLU A 128 31.08 -2.73 9.52
C GLU A 128 29.94 -3.77 9.57
N GLY A 129 30.11 -4.86 8.83
CA GLY A 129 29.17 -5.98 8.81
C GLY A 129 29.06 -6.65 7.43
N PRO A 130 28.12 -7.59 7.27
CA PRO A 130 27.85 -8.22 5.99
C PRO A 130 27.46 -7.19 4.91
N ALA A 131 27.97 -7.34 3.69
CA ALA A 131 27.68 -6.39 2.59
C ALA A 131 26.18 -6.13 2.39
N LYS A 132 25.34 -7.15 2.59
CA LYS A 132 23.86 -7.04 2.48
C LYS A 132 23.21 -6.11 3.51
N THR A 133 23.90 -5.76 4.59
CA THR A 133 23.38 -4.90 5.67
C THR A 133 23.95 -3.49 5.64
N LEU A 134 25.03 -3.22 4.90
CA LEU A 134 25.70 -1.91 4.93
C LEU A 134 24.77 -0.78 4.45
N ASP A 135 24.21 -0.88 3.24
CA ASP A 135 23.28 0.12 2.69
C ASP A 135 22.03 0.31 3.57
N TRP A 136 21.60 -0.70 4.32
CA TRP A 136 20.49 -0.54 5.25
C TRP A 136 20.94 0.17 6.53
N GLY A 137 22.06 -0.25 7.12
CA GLY A 137 22.64 0.41 8.27
C GLY A 137 22.95 1.89 8.01
N GLU A 138 23.51 2.23 6.85
CA GLU A 138 23.84 3.60 6.49
C GLU A 138 22.59 4.48 6.36
N ARG A 139 21.54 3.98 5.69
CA ARG A 139 20.26 4.70 5.61
C ARG A 139 19.60 4.82 6.97
N SER A 140 19.61 3.77 7.79
CA SER A 140 19.06 3.79 9.15
C SER A 140 19.79 4.78 10.04
N ARG A 141 21.13 4.81 10.00
CA ARG A 141 21.95 5.80 10.72
C ARG A 141 21.62 7.22 10.29
N HIS A 142 21.61 7.49 8.98
CA HIS A 142 21.29 8.81 8.45
C HIS A 142 19.89 9.27 8.88
N GLN A 143 18.87 8.39 8.78
CA GLN A 143 17.50 8.71 9.15
C GLN A 143 17.38 9.02 10.65
N LEU A 144 17.97 8.19 11.51
CA LEU A 144 17.90 8.38 12.95
C LEU A 144 18.68 9.63 13.41
N MET A 145 19.88 9.85 12.88
CA MET A 145 20.67 11.05 13.17
C MET A 145 19.97 12.34 12.71
N THR A 146 19.35 12.31 11.52
CA THR A 146 18.58 13.46 11.02
C THR A 146 17.34 13.73 11.89
N ALA A 147 16.63 12.68 12.30
CA ALA A 147 15.49 12.81 13.20
C ALA A 147 15.91 13.37 14.57
N ALA A 148 17.00 12.85 15.14
CA ALA A 148 17.55 13.32 16.40
C ALA A 148 17.96 14.80 16.33
N HIS A 149 18.67 15.21 15.28
CA HIS A 149 19.05 16.61 15.09
C HIS A 149 17.81 17.53 15.00
N THR A 150 16.81 17.13 14.21
CA THR A 150 15.56 17.90 14.11
C THR A 150 14.89 18.05 15.48
N MET A 151 14.71 16.96 16.23
CA MET A 151 13.96 16.99 17.49
C MET A 151 14.73 17.62 18.65
N LEU A 152 16.04 17.41 18.75
CA LEU A 152 16.86 17.85 19.88
C LEU A 152 17.41 19.26 19.66
N VAL A 153 17.85 19.59 18.44
CA VAL A 153 18.55 20.86 18.13
C VAL A 153 17.61 21.86 17.46
N VAL A 154 16.90 21.46 16.39
CA VAL A 154 16.06 22.40 15.63
C VAL A 154 14.77 22.76 16.38
N GLU A 155 14.08 21.75 16.92
CA GLU A 155 12.82 21.89 17.65
C GLU A 155 13.03 21.90 19.17
N GLY A 156 14.15 21.33 19.62
CA GLY A 156 14.51 21.23 21.03
C GLY A 156 15.35 22.39 21.52
N ALA A 157 16.02 22.17 22.66
CA ALA A 157 16.81 23.19 23.35
C ALA A 157 18.31 22.82 23.43
N TRP A 158 18.73 21.77 22.73
CA TRP A 158 20.14 21.39 22.69
C TRP A 158 20.93 22.42 21.91
N ASP A 159 22.10 22.75 22.42
CA ASP A 159 23.05 23.57 21.69
C ASP A 159 24.01 22.72 20.83
N GLU A 160 24.88 23.40 20.10
CA GLU A 160 25.87 22.75 19.23
C GLU A 160 26.87 21.89 20.01
N ALA A 161 27.16 22.23 21.28
CA ALA A 161 28.11 21.47 22.09
C ALA A 161 27.49 20.14 22.55
N ASP A 162 26.24 20.17 23.02
CA ASP A 162 25.49 18.97 23.37
C ASP A 162 25.36 18.03 22.15
N TRP A 163 25.06 18.59 20.98
CA TRP A 163 24.98 17.84 19.73
C TRP A 163 26.31 17.21 19.32
N ALA A 164 27.41 17.98 19.39
CA ALA A 164 28.73 17.49 19.03
C ALA A 164 29.19 16.28 19.88
N GLU A 165 28.86 16.25 21.17
CA GLU A 165 29.13 15.10 22.04
C GLU A 165 28.36 13.84 21.61
N LEU A 166 27.09 14.00 21.23
CA LEU A 166 26.27 12.91 20.71
C LEU A 166 26.79 12.41 19.36
N GLU A 167 27.14 13.32 18.45
CA GLU A 167 27.73 12.94 17.16
C GLU A 167 29.00 12.12 17.33
N GLU A 168 29.86 12.50 18.28
CA GLU A 168 31.09 11.76 18.53
C GLU A 168 30.81 10.35 19.06
N LYS A 169 29.83 10.20 19.97
CA LYS A 169 29.35 8.86 20.37
C LYS A 169 28.84 8.08 19.17
N ALA A 170 28.05 8.70 18.29
CA ALA A 170 27.53 8.07 17.09
C ALA A 170 28.63 7.63 16.12
N ARG A 171 29.69 8.42 15.93
CA ARG A 171 30.85 8.05 15.10
C ARG A 171 31.55 6.80 15.60
N SER A 172 31.57 6.57 16.91
CA SER A 172 32.21 5.39 17.51
C SER A 172 31.48 4.07 17.20
N ILE A 173 30.18 4.12 16.86
CA ILE A 173 29.35 2.94 16.57
C ILE A 173 29.38 2.65 15.07
N THR A 174 30.25 1.71 14.65
CA THR A 174 30.36 1.34 13.23
C THR A 174 29.58 0.08 12.88
N ARG A 175 29.04 -0.68 13.85
CA ARG A 175 28.33 -1.92 13.53
C ARG A 175 26.99 -1.67 12.83
N ALA A 176 26.88 -2.09 11.57
CA ALA A 176 25.68 -1.86 10.75
C ALA A 176 24.40 -2.47 11.33
N SER A 177 24.49 -3.65 11.97
CA SER A 177 23.32 -4.30 12.55
C SER A 177 22.72 -3.50 13.70
N TRP A 178 23.55 -2.81 14.49
CA TRP A 178 23.07 -2.00 15.62
C TRP A 178 22.17 -0.86 15.13
N TRP A 179 22.62 -0.13 14.10
CA TRP A 179 21.82 0.94 13.49
C TRP A 179 20.52 0.43 12.86
N ILE A 180 20.52 -0.77 12.29
CA ILE A 180 19.31 -1.39 11.73
C ILE A 180 18.31 -1.74 12.83
N ASP A 181 18.78 -2.18 13.99
CA ASP A 181 17.91 -2.53 15.12
C ASP A 181 17.19 -1.29 15.68
N GLN A 182 17.83 -0.11 15.61
CA GLN A 182 17.26 1.16 16.09
C GLN A 182 16.43 1.93 15.06
N ARG A 183 16.22 1.38 13.85
CA ARG A 183 15.55 2.10 12.74
C ARG A 183 14.13 2.61 13.05
N ASP A 184 13.46 2.00 14.02
CA ASP A 184 12.08 2.30 14.42
C ASP A 184 12.03 3.13 15.73
N ALA A 185 13.19 3.55 16.27
CA ALA A 185 13.30 4.41 17.43
C ALA A 185 13.03 5.89 17.08
N GLU A 186 12.62 6.67 18.08
CA GLU A 186 12.44 8.11 17.90
C GLU A 186 13.80 8.83 18.02
N GLY A 187 13.91 10.01 17.40
CA GLY A 187 15.15 10.79 17.41
C GLY A 187 15.62 11.17 18.82
N THR A 188 14.68 11.36 19.76
CA THR A 188 14.99 11.67 21.17
C THR A 188 15.59 10.50 21.94
N ASP A 189 15.39 9.27 21.47
CA ASP A 189 15.87 8.06 22.15
C ASP A 189 17.35 7.80 21.85
N LEU A 190 17.92 8.46 20.84
CA LEU A 190 19.25 8.18 20.31
C LEU A 190 20.35 8.31 21.37
N LEU A 191 20.28 9.29 22.28
CA LEU A 191 21.28 9.44 23.33
C LEU A 191 21.30 8.22 24.25
N GLU A 192 20.14 7.79 24.74
CA GLU A 192 20.02 6.62 25.63
C GLU A 192 20.50 5.35 24.93
N LEU A 193 20.16 5.20 23.65
CA LEU A 193 20.61 4.06 22.84
C LEU A 193 22.13 4.04 22.68
N LEU A 194 22.75 5.19 22.35
CA LEU A 194 24.21 5.30 22.21
C LEU A 194 24.94 5.03 23.53
N GLU A 195 24.35 5.41 24.66
CA GLU A 195 24.91 5.12 25.99
C GLU A 195 24.77 3.64 26.39
N ALA A 196 23.76 2.96 25.85
CA ALA A 196 23.56 1.54 26.06
C ALA A 196 24.37 0.64 25.10
N ALA A 197 24.96 1.21 24.05
CA ALA A 197 25.78 0.46 23.09
C ALA A 197 27.00 -0.15 23.79
N GLY A 198 27.29 -1.42 23.46
CA GLY A 198 28.40 -2.15 24.08
C GLY A 198 29.67 -2.10 23.23
N GLU A 199 30.79 -2.57 23.80
CA GLU A 199 32.09 -2.68 23.11
C GLU A 199 32.00 -3.38 21.73
N ASP A 200 31.12 -4.38 21.59
CA ASP A 200 30.89 -5.12 20.35
C ASP A 200 30.15 -4.34 19.24
N ASP A 201 29.62 -3.16 19.55
CA ASP A 201 28.95 -2.27 18.60
C ASP A 201 29.89 -1.19 18.05
N HIS A 202 31.02 -0.98 18.74
CA HIS A 202 32.08 -0.09 18.28
C HIS A 202 32.90 -0.75 17.16
N GLY A 203 33.53 0.10 16.34
CA GLY A 203 34.39 -0.38 15.26
C GLY A 203 35.59 -1.17 15.75
N THR A 204 35.97 -2.18 14.98
CA THR A 204 37.19 -2.91 15.28
C THR A 204 38.39 -2.01 14.96
N GLU A 205 39.09 -1.53 16.00
CA GLU A 205 40.45 -0.97 15.89
C GLU A 205 41.47 -2.04 15.44
N ASN A 206 41.14 -2.92 14.49
CA ASN A 206 42.01 -4.04 14.12
C ASN A 206 43.25 -3.51 13.36
N PRO A 207 44.46 -3.60 13.94
CA PRO A 207 45.68 -3.07 13.33
C PRO A 207 46.32 -4.01 12.30
N PHE A 208 45.64 -5.08 11.89
CA PHE A 208 46.17 -6.10 10.96
C PHE A 208 45.29 -6.31 9.72
N ARG A 209 44.83 -5.23 9.10
CA ARG A 209 44.26 -5.27 7.75
C ARG A 209 45.30 -4.96 6.69
#